data_AF-A0A7C5XK32-F1
#
_entry.id   AF-A0A7C5XK32-F1
#
_cell.length_a   1.000
_cell.length_b   1.000
_cell.length_c   1.000
_cell.angle_alpha   90.00
_cell.angle_beta   90.00
_cell.angle_gamma   90.00
#
_symmetry.space_group_name_H-M   'P 1'
#
loop_
_entity.id
_entity.type
_entity.pdbx_description
1 polymer ?
#
loop_
_entity_poly.entity_id
_entity_poly.type
_entity_poly.pdbx_seq_one_letter_code
_entity_poly.pdbx_strand_id
1 'polypeptide(L)' 'MSRYTMYRKALEKLGLKQLDVYRYKDKDVIRTLRVQDGRIFMVELPKHREEMNIEEFINYIRSKTSK' A
#
# COMPACT_ATOMS: atom_id res chain seq x y z
N MET A 1 4.39 -18.39 -2.05
CA MET A 1 3.49 -17.42 -1.40
C MET A 1 2.76 -16.65 -2.49
N SER A 2 1.45 -16.38 -2.35
CA SER A 2 0.75 -15.55 -3.34
C SER A 2 1.30 -14.12 -3.33
N ARG A 3 1.32 -13.45 -4.49
CA ARG A 3 1.73 -12.04 -4.61
C ARG A 3 0.95 -11.13 -3.65
N TYR A 4 -0.33 -11.43 -3.42
CA TYR A 4 -1.18 -10.75 -2.45
C TYR A 4 -0.59 -10.73 -1.03
N THR A 5 -0.04 -11.85 -0.58
CA THR A 5 0.56 -11.97 0.76
C THR A 5 1.83 -11.11 0.90
N MET A 6 2.55 -10.83 -0.19
CA MET A 6 3.80 -10.05 -0.14
C MET A 6 3.54 -8.55 0.09
N TYR A 7 2.67 -7.92 -0.70
CA TYR A 7 2.36 -6.49 -0.54
C TYR A 7 1.68 -6.18 0.79
N ARG A 8 0.81 -7.07 1.26
CA ARG A 8 0.17 -6.92 2.58
C ARG A 8 1.21 -6.96 3.70
N LYS A 9 2.14 -7.92 3.69
CA LYS A 9 3.23 -7.99 4.67
C LYS A 9 4.14 -6.76 4.60
N ALA A 10 4.36 -6.20 3.41
CA ALA A 10 5.14 -4.98 3.25
C ALA A 10 4.47 -3.77 3.93
N LEU A 11 3.14 -3.65 3.82
CA LEU A 11 2.38 -2.63 4.57
C LEU A 11 2.48 -2.85 6.08
N GLU A 12 2.34 -4.10 6.53
CA GLU A 12 2.44 -4.43 7.97
C GLU A 12 3.82 -4.06 8.55
N LYS A 13 4.91 -4.27 7.80
CA LYS A 13 6.26 -3.82 8.18
C LYS A 13 6.41 -2.30 8.29
N LEU A 14 5.53 -1.53 7.64
CA LEU A 14 5.48 -0.07 7.75
C LEU A 14 4.53 0.41 8.86
N GLY A 15 3.96 -0.50 9.66
CA GLY A 15 2.96 -0.15 10.67
C GLY A 15 1.60 0.22 10.06
N LEU A 16 1.34 -0.22 8.82
CA LEU A 16 0.11 0.04 8.08
C LEU A 16 -0.70 -1.25 7.93
N LYS A 17 -2.02 -1.17 8.10
CA LYS A 17 -2.96 -2.24 7.82
C LYS A 17 -3.74 -1.90 6.55
N GLN A 18 -3.73 -2.80 5.56
CA GLN A 18 -4.61 -2.65 4.39
C GLN A 18 -6.07 -2.81 4.82
N LEU A 19 -6.90 -1.83 4.48
CA LEU A 19 -8.35 -1.89 4.67
C LEU A 19 -9.00 -2.39 3.38
N ASP A 20 -8.86 -1.62 2.31
CA ASP A 20 -9.48 -1.88 1.01
C ASP A 20 -8.51 -1.59 -0.13
N VAL A 21 -8.79 -2.17 -1.30
CA VAL A 21 -8.07 -1.90 -2.54
C VAL A 21 -9.08 -1.71 -3.65
N TYR A 22 -9.06 -0.54 -4.27
CA TYR A 22 -9.85 -0.22 -5.45
C TYR A 22 -8.96 -0.35 -6.68
N ARG A 23 -9.36 -1.21 -7.62
CA ARG A 23 -8.63 -1.46 -8.85
C ARG A 23 -9.28 -0.69 -9.99
N TYR A 24 -8.55 0.24 -10.57
CA TYR A 24 -8.95 1.00 -11.76
C TYR A 24 -8.32 0.38 -13.01
N LYS A 25 -8.55 0.98 -14.18
CA LYS A 25 -8.03 0.45 -15.45
C LYS A 25 -6.51 0.50 -15.54
N ASP A 26 -5.88 1.49 -14.91
CA ASP A 26 -4.48 1.86 -15.04
C ASP A 26 -3.74 1.97 -13.70
N LYS A 27 -4.45 1.86 -12.57
CA LYS A 27 -3.88 2.03 -11.24
C LYS A 27 -4.62 1.27 -10.14
N ASP A 28 -3.96 1.14 -9.00
CA ASP A 28 -4.58 0.70 -7.76
C ASP A 28 -4.65 1.87 -6.76
N VAL A 29 -5.76 1.96 -6.03
CA VAL A 29 -5.88 2.86 -4.88
C VAL A 29 -6.02 2.02 -3.62
N ILE A 30 -5.09 2.20 -2.68
CA ILE A 30 -5.00 1.40 -1.46
C ILE A 30 -5.40 2.28 -0.28
N ARG A 31 -6.43 1.84 0.45
CA ARG A 31 -6.80 2.43 1.73
C ARG A 31 -6.05 1.72 2.85
N THR A 32 -5.23 2.44 3.60
CA THR A 32 -4.43 1.90 4.70
C THR A 32 -4.74 2.61 6.01
N LEU A 33 -4.64 1.88 7.12
CA LEU A 33 -4.75 2.39 8.48
C LEU A 33 -3.37 2.36 9.13
N ARG A 34 -2.89 3.49 9.65
CA ARG A 34 -1.69 3.53 10.50
C ARG A 34 -2.05 3.05 11.89
N VAL A 35 -1.41 1.97 12.32
CA VAL A 35 -1.75 1.28 13.57
C VAL A 35 -1.38 2.12 14.80
N GLN A 36 -0.38 2.99 14.68
CA GLN A 36 0.12 3.81 15.80
C GLN A 36 -0.87 4.87 16.29
N ASP A 37 -1.63 5.49 15.39
CA ASP A 37 -2.49 6.63 15.70
C ASP A 37 -3.89 6.57 15.08
N GLY A 38 -4.21 5.45 14.41
CA GLY A 38 -5.52 5.23 13.79
C GLY A 38 -5.78 6.09 12.54
N ARG A 39 -4.80 6.82 12.01
CA ARG A 39 -5.01 7.64 10.81
C ARG A 39 -5.19 6.76 9.57
N ILE A 40 -6.14 7.15 8.72
CA ILE A 40 -6.41 6.48 7.45
C ILE A 40 -5.74 7.27 6.32
N PHE A 41 -5.02 6.55 5.47
CA PHE A 41 -4.41 7.07 4.26
C PHE A 41 -5.05 6.43 3.04
N MET A 42 -5.34 7.24 2.03
CA MET A 42 -5.72 6.77 0.70
C MET A 42 -4.54 7.00 -0.23
N VAL A 43 -3.89 5.92 -0.67
CA VAL A 43 -2.70 5.99 -1.51
C VAL A 43 -3.04 5.56 -2.91
N GLU A 44 -3.02 6.50 -3.84
CA GLU A 44 -3.12 6.23 -5.28
C GLU A 44 -1.75 5.80 -5.82
N LEU A 45 -1.64 4.57 -6.30
CA LEU A 45 -0.43 4.10 -6.95
C LEU A 45 -0.35 4.63 -8.39
N PRO A 46 0.86 4.78 -8.95
CA PRO A 46 1.03 5.25 -10.33
C PRO A 46 0.69 4.18 -11.39
N LYS A 47 0.63 2.91 -10.99
CA LYS A 47 0.33 1.72 -11.82
C LYS A 47 -0.23 0.61 -10.92
N HIS A 48 -0.56 -0.57 -11.45
CA HIS A 48 -0.94 -1.67 -10.57
C HIS A 48 0.21 -2.09 -9.67
N ARG A 49 -0.08 -2.46 -8.42
CA ARG A 49 0.96 -2.89 -7.46
C ARG A 49 1.78 -4.06 -7.97
N GLU A 50 1.19 -4.91 -8.80
CA GLU A 50 1.82 -6.09 -9.40
C GLU A 50 2.86 -5.75 -10.47
N GLU A 51 2.80 -4.53 -11.01
CA GLU A 51 3.79 -3.96 -11.95
C GLU A 51 4.90 -3.20 -11.21
N MET A 52 4.80 -3.07 -9.89
CA MET A 52 5.84 -2.55 -9.02
C MET A 52 6.59 -3.72 -8.37
N ASN A 53 7.91 -3.60 -8.25
CA ASN A 53 8.63 -4.48 -7.35
C ASN A 53 8.32 -4.10 -5.89
N ILE A 54 8.63 -4.99 -4.94
CA ILE A 54 8.23 -4.80 -3.54
C ILE A 54 8.89 -3.58 -2.89
N GLU A 55 10.11 -3.24 -3.28
CA GLU A 55 10.87 -2.11 -2.74
C GLU A 55 10.33 -0.78 -3.28
N GLU A 56 10.06 -0.71 -4.58
CA GLU A 56 9.38 0.41 -5.24
C GLU A 56 8.04 0.70 -4.56
N PHE A 57 7.26 -0.35 -4.28
CA PHE A 57 5.99 -0.24 -3.57
C PHE A 57 6.17 0.31 -2.14
N ILE A 58 7.11 -0.23 -1.37
CA ILE A 58 7.38 0.21 0.01
C ILE A 58 7.79 1.69 0.05
N ASN A 59 8.72 2.08 -0.82
CA ASN A 59 9.23 3.45 -0.88
C ASN A 59 8.12 4.43 -1.28
N TYR A 60 7.28 4.04 -2.25
CA TYR A 60 6.14 4.84 -2.66
C TYR A 60 5.15 5.05 -1.52
N ILE A 61 4.72 3.96 -0.86
CA ILE A 61 3.78 4.04 0.27
C ILE A 61 4.34 4.93 1.37
N ARG A 62 5.60 4.69 1.78
CA ARG A 62 6.27 5.49 2.82
C ARG A 62 6.26 6.98 2.47
N SER A 63 6.56 7.35 1.22
CA SER A 63 6.54 8.75 0.77
C SER A 63 5.17 9.43 0.92
N LYS A 64 4.08 8.65 0.90
CA LYS A 64 2.70 9.16 1.00
C LYS A 64 2.16 9.14 2.43
N THR A 65 2.72 8.32 3.33
CA THR A 65 2.23 8.13 4.70
C THR A 65 3.13 8.71 5.79
N SER A 66 4.22 9.41 5.44
CA SER A 66 5.17 10.04 6.37
C SER A 66 4.71 11.39 6.96
N LYS A 67 3.45 11.80 6.76
CA LYS A 67 2.83 12.99 7.39
C LYS A 67 1.97 12.60 8.61
#